data_AF-A0A1F1ECW4-F1
#
_entry.id   AF-A0A1F1ECW4-F1
#
_cell.length_a   1.000
_cell.length_b   1.000
_cell.length_c   1.000
_cell.angle_alpha   90.00
_cell.angle_beta   90.00
_cell.angle_gamma   90.00
#
_symmetry.space_group_name_H-M   'P 1'
#
loop_
_entity.id
_entity.type
_entity.pdbx_description
1 polymer ?
#
loop_
_entity_poly.entity_id
_entity_poly.type
_entity_poly.pdbx_seq_one_letter_code
_entity_poly.pdbx_strand_id
1 'polypeptide(L)'
;MEVIQNNNTAPHSEDLSLWSYFVRCVTTKYSDFSGRARRKEWWGFILFQTLIFLILQIPVMMALDKDLTANPEIAQYMGQDLFDKEYVNSLLGGNVFFWVMMTAAILLLVPTWAVTCRRFHDVGISTGLFWFVVGLSLLSTIIGMLMVIAPGAIPMALIGLSSYISMTTTVILIIAFIPGIAGPNAYGPDPKHASTCEGHGQIFNTLKDKGVIQDNNTAPQSEDLSHWGYFVRCITTKYSDFSGRACRKEWWGFILFQTLILIVPLMLFLQTSVVDLRSDPSVMQGWAKGSYNMGRIYYLLSHNPFICPVITLGLLLLVPMLAVTSRRFHDAGISHVLFLVVCELTILINVVNLLALIEPGTDVEVTIFNFIFLSLIWLVVLVVAFIPGKISPNGYGADPEPTPTCEGSGQE
;
A
#
# COMPACT_ATOMS: atom_id res chain seq x y z
N MET A 1 35.89 38.40 35.85
CA MET A 1 34.71 37.54 35.64
C MET A 1 34.37 37.60 34.18
N GLU A 2 34.88 36.65 33.41
CA GLU A 2 34.45 36.44 32.01
C GLU A 2 33.53 35.23 31.98
N VAL A 3 32.33 35.44 31.46
CA VAL A 3 31.31 34.44 31.23
C VAL A 3 31.72 33.65 29.99
N ILE A 4 32.12 32.39 30.15
CA ILE A 4 32.32 31.48 29.02
C ILE A 4 30.92 31.05 28.54
N GLN A 5 30.54 31.51 27.35
CA GLN A 5 29.35 31.05 26.64
C GLN A 5 29.57 29.67 25.99
N ASN A 6 28.49 28.90 25.98
CA ASN A 6 28.29 27.54 25.46
C ASN A 6 28.81 27.29 24.04
N ASN A 7 29.31 26.06 23.82
CA ASN A 7 29.28 25.39 22.51
C ASN A 7 28.67 23.99 22.64
N ASN A 8 27.34 23.94 22.78
CA ASN A 8 26.56 22.73 22.50
C ASN A 8 26.02 22.85 21.06
N THR A 9 26.89 22.67 20.07
CA THR A 9 26.47 22.46 18.68
C THR A 9 25.96 21.04 18.55
N ALA A 10 24.65 20.91 18.30
CA ALA A 10 24.04 19.65 17.87
C ALA A 10 24.82 19.08 16.66
N PRO A 11 24.96 17.73 16.54
CA PRO A 11 25.76 17.14 15.48
C PRO A 11 25.19 17.53 14.10
N HIS A 12 26.02 18.19 13.29
CA HIS A 12 25.70 18.61 11.93
C HIS A 12 25.19 17.42 11.09
N SER A 13 24.01 17.54 10.48
CA SER A 13 23.56 16.59 9.47
C SER A 13 24.27 16.87 8.14
N GLU A 14 25.21 16.01 7.77
CA GLU A 14 25.98 16.11 6.52
C GLU A 14 25.10 15.81 5.28
N ASP A 15 24.97 16.79 4.37
CA ASP A 15 24.35 16.58 3.05
C ASP A 15 25.34 15.89 2.10
N LEU A 16 25.42 14.57 2.23
CA LEU A 16 26.34 13.72 1.48
C LEU A 16 25.91 13.52 0.01
N SER A 17 26.84 13.11 -0.84
CA SER A 17 26.53 12.65 -2.20
C SER A 17 25.78 11.31 -2.18
N LEU A 18 25.09 10.95 -3.29
CA LEU A 18 24.41 9.65 -3.40
C LEU A 18 25.38 8.47 -3.18
N TRP A 19 26.59 8.57 -3.74
CA TRP A 19 27.64 7.56 -3.58
C TRP A 19 28.10 7.46 -2.12
N SER A 20 28.32 8.61 -1.48
CA SER A 20 28.71 8.67 -0.08
C SER A 20 27.65 8.04 0.83
N TYR A 21 26.35 8.23 0.54
CA TYR A 21 25.28 7.53 1.25
C TYR A 21 25.33 6.01 1.05
N PHE A 22 25.55 5.54 -0.17
CA PHE A 22 25.70 4.11 -0.45
C PHE A 22 26.88 3.50 0.31
N VAL A 23 28.08 4.11 0.21
CA VAL A 23 29.28 3.67 0.93
C VAL A 23 29.04 3.63 2.43
N ARG A 24 28.38 4.66 2.98
CA ARG A 24 28.04 4.72 4.40
C ARG A 24 27.13 3.56 4.82
N CYS A 25 26.11 3.25 4.02
CA CYS A 25 25.23 2.11 4.27
C CYS A 25 25.98 0.78 4.27
N VAL A 26 26.95 0.56 3.37
CA VAL A 26 27.68 -0.72 3.30
C VAL A 26 28.91 -0.80 4.22
N THR A 27 29.26 0.29 4.92
CA THR A 27 30.42 0.32 5.83
C THR A 27 30.00 0.61 7.27
N THR A 28 29.68 1.87 7.59
CA THR A 28 29.44 2.32 8.96
C THR A 28 28.01 2.06 9.45
N LYS A 29 27.05 1.95 8.53
CA LYS A 29 25.62 1.73 8.81
C LYS A 29 25.10 0.38 8.31
N TYR A 30 26.00 -0.60 8.15
CA TYR A 30 25.75 -1.92 7.56
C TYR A 30 24.59 -2.68 8.21
N SER A 31 24.57 -2.75 9.55
CA SER A 31 23.54 -3.45 10.33
C SER A 31 22.88 -2.52 11.34
N ASP A 32 22.86 -1.21 11.08
CA ASP A 32 22.27 -0.24 11.99
C ASP A 32 20.79 -0.04 11.66
N PHE A 33 19.90 -0.69 12.41
CA PHE A 33 18.46 -0.55 12.25
C PHE A 33 17.88 0.66 13.00
N SER A 34 18.72 1.43 13.70
CA SER A 34 18.30 2.58 14.49
C SER A 34 18.49 3.90 13.73
N GLY A 35 17.74 4.93 14.13
CA GLY A 35 17.78 6.22 13.46
C GLY A 35 16.87 6.30 12.23
N ARG A 36 17.12 7.32 11.42
CA ARG A 36 16.26 7.73 10.31
C ARG A 36 17.06 7.88 9.02
N ALA A 37 16.49 7.43 7.90
CA ALA A 37 17.09 7.56 6.58
C ALA A 37 16.23 8.45 5.70
N ARG A 38 16.81 9.57 5.22
CA ARG A 38 16.14 10.45 4.27
C ARG A 38 15.99 9.79 2.91
N ARG A 39 15.07 10.31 2.08
CA ARG A 39 14.87 9.87 0.69
C ARG A 39 16.17 9.78 -0.12
N LYS A 40 17.06 10.78 -0.02
CA LYS A 40 18.34 10.80 -0.74
C LYS A 40 19.28 9.64 -0.34
N GLU A 41 19.27 9.24 0.93
CA GLU A 41 20.03 8.08 1.43
C GLU A 41 19.46 6.77 0.89
N TRP A 42 18.13 6.60 0.99
CA TRP A 42 17.45 5.39 0.53
C TRP A 42 17.56 5.23 -0.99
N TRP A 43 17.23 6.27 -1.77
CA TRP A 43 17.33 6.24 -3.23
C TRP A 43 18.77 6.12 -3.72
N GLY A 44 19.73 6.76 -3.04
CA GLY A 44 21.15 6.57 -3.34
C GLY A 44 21.57 5.13 -3.16
N PHE A 45 21.17 4.50 -2.05
CA PHE A 45 21.47 3.09 -1.82
C PHE A 45 20.85 2.18 -2.89
N ILE A 46 19.55 2.32 -3.15
CA ILE A 46 18.82 1.50 -4.15
C ILE A 46 19.37 1.69 -5.56
N LEU A 47 19.80 2.89 -5.93
CA LEU A 47 20.41 3.16 -7.23
C LEU A 47 21.69 2.34 -7.43
N PHE A 48 22.66 2.46 -6.51
CA PHE A 48 23.93 1.75 -6.64
C PHE A 48 23.77 0.24 -6.46
N GLN A 49 22.87 -0.20 -5.59
CA GLN A 49 22.48 -1.61 -5.47
C GLN A 49 21.98 -2.17 -6.82
N THR A 50 21.05 -1.45 -7.47
CA THR A 50 20.51 -1.84 -8.77
C THR A 50 21.59 -1.87 -9.84
N LEU A 51 22.49 -0.88 -9.86
CA LEU A 51 23.60 -0.85 -10.83
C LEU A 51 24.56 -2.03 -10.65
N ILE A 52 24.90 -2.40 -9.41
CA ILE A 52 25.74 -3.58 -9.13
C ILE A 52 25.08 -4.84 -9.69
N PHE A 53 23.79 -5.04 -9.43
CA PHE A 53 23.08 -6.22 -9.95
C PHE A 53 22.94 -6.21 -11.46
N LEU A 54 22.69 -5.06 -12.08
CA LEU A 54 22.61 -4.94 -13.54
C LEU A 54 23.94 -5.33 -14.19
N ILE A 55 25.08 -4.91 -13.61
CA ILE A 55 26.41 -5.28 -14.08
C ILE A 55 26.68 -6.78 -13.88
N LEU A 56 26.30 -7.35 -12.73
CA LEU A 56 26.49 -8.77 -12.43
C LEU A 56 25.62 -9.69 -13.29
N GLN A 57 24.47 -9.21 -13.78
CA GLN A 57 23.60 -9.99 -14.68
C GLN A 57 24.21 -10.24 -16.06
N ILE A 58 25.02 -9.31 -16.58
CA ILE A 58 25.63 -9.43 -17.91
C ILE A 58 26.43 -10.75 -18.06
N PRO A 59 27.44 -11.04 -17.21
CA PRO A 59 28.20 -12.28 -17.35
C PRO A 59 27.38 -13.54 -17.04
N VAL A 60 26.34 -13.44 -16.19
CA VAL A 60 25.40 -14.56 -15.96
C VAL A 60 24.68 -14.93 -17.26
N MET A 61 24.16 -13.93 -17.98
CA MET A 61 23.45 -14.14 -19.25
C MET A 61 24.39 -14.63 -20.36
N MET A 62 25.61 -14.10 -20.43
CA MET A 62 26.61 -14.57 -21.40
C MET A 62 27.03 -16.02 -21.16
N ALA A 63 27.19 -16.41 -19.90
CA ALA A 63 27.50 -17.80 -19.54
C ALA A 63 26.32 -18.74 -19.85
N LEU A 64 25.09 -18.30 -19.58
CA LEU A 64 23.89 -19.07 -19.93
C LEU A 64 23.75 -19.26 -21.44
N ASP A 65 23.95 -18.21 -22.24
CA ASP A 65 23.91 -18.28 -23.71
C ASP A 65 24.93 -19.28 -24.27
N LYS A 66 26.14 -19.29 -23.69
CA LYS A 66 27.17 -20.28 -24.04
C LYS A 66 26.73 -21.72 -23.73
N ASP A 67 26.08 -21.95 -22.59
CA ASP A 67 25.60 -23.29 -22.22
C ASP A 67 24.43 -23.74 -23.11
N LEU A 68 23.51 -22.83 -23.43
CA LEU A 68 22.37 -23.10 -24.33
C LEU A 68 22.82 -23.37 -25.78
N THR A 69 23.84 -22.68 -26.25
CA THR A 69 24.41 -22.92 -27.59
C THR A 69 25.20 -24.24 -27.64
N ALA A 70 25.86 -24.62 -26.55
CA ALA A 70 26.59 -25.88 -26.45
C ALA A 70 25.64 -27.10 -26.31
N ASN A 71 24.50 -26.94 -25.65
CA ASN A 71 23.49 -27.98 -25.51
C ASN A 71 22.07 -27.45 -25.79
N PRO A 72 21.60 -27.57 -27.05
CA PRO A 72 20.28 -27.08 -27.46
C PRO A 72 19.10 -27.74 -26.73
N GLU A 73 19.30 -28.94 -26.15
CA GLU A 73 18.25 -29.63 -25.38
C GLU A 73 17.87 -28.83 -24.13
N ILE A 74 18.81 -28.06 -23.56
CA ILE A 74 18.56 -27.17 -22.41
C ILE A 74 17.54 -26.08 -22.76
N ALA A 75 17.56 -25.58 -24.00
CA ALA A 75 16.58 -24.60 -24.47
C ALA A 75 15.18 -25.22 -24.61
N GLN A 76 15.10 -26.52 -24.94
CA GLN A 76 13.84 -27.25 -24.99
C GLN A 76 13.23 -27.43 -23.60
N TYR A 77 14.04 -27.73 -22.58
CA TYR A 77 13.58 -27.82 -21.19
C TYR A 77 13.03 -26.47 -20.70
N MET A 78 13.76 -25.37 -20.95
CA MET A 78 13.29 -24.01 -20.62
C MET A 78 11.94 -23.67 -21.27
N GLY A 79 11.71 -24.10 -22.51
CA GLY A 79 10.48 -23.84 -23.25
C GLY A 79 9.27 -24.66 -22.79
N GLN A 80 9.47 -25.76 -22.07
CA GLN A 80 8.40 -26.61 -21.55
C GLN A 80 8.11 -26.36 -20.07
N ASP A 81 9.15 -26.25 -19.23
CA ASP A 81 9.04 -25.97 -17.80
C ASP A 81 10.25 -25.16 -17.32
N LEU A 82 9.99 -23.94 -16.84
CA LEU A 82 11.03 -23.06 -16.30
C LEU A 82 11.70 -23.60 -15.03
N PHE A 83 11.12 -24.62 -14.39
CA PHE A 83 11.64 -25.26 -13.19
C PHE A 83 12.14 -26.69 -13.43
N ASP A 84 12.33 -27.06 -14.70
CA ASP A 84 12.93 -28.34 -15.04
C ASP A 84 14.32 -28.51 -14.39
N LYS A 85 14.56 -29.70 -13.83
CA LYS A 85 15.77 -29.98 -13.05
C LYS A 85 17.05 -29.86 -13.87
N GLU A 86 17.03 -30.24 -15.15
CA GLU A 86 18.19 -30.14 -16.03
C GLU A 86 18.53 -28.67 -16.32
N TYR A 87 17.52 -27.83 -16.59
CA TYR A 87 17.71 -26.39 -16.77
C TYR A 87 18.20 -25.69 -15.50
N VAL A 88 17.56 -25.96 -14.35
CA VAL A 88 17.95 -25.42 -13.04
C VAL A 88 19.38 -25.82 -12.69
N ASN A 89 19.77 -27.08 -12.93
CA ASN A 89 21.14 -27.53 -12.68
C ASN A 89 22.17 -26.88 -13.60
N SER A 90 21.82 -26.54 -14.85
CA SER A 90 22.71 -25.76 -15.72
C SER A 90 22.94 -24.37 -15.14
N LEU A 91 21.89 -23.71 -14.66
CA LEU A 91 21.96 -22.36 -14.10
C LEU A 91 22.73 -22.33 -12.76
N LEU A 92 22.48 -23.32 -11.88
CA LEU A 92 23.08 -23.38 -10.54
C LEU A 92 24.44 -24.08 -10.51
N GLY A 93 24.67 -25.08 -11.35
CA GLY A 93 25.83 -25.98 -11.26
C GLY A 93 27.07 -25.52 -12.04
N GLY A 94 26.89 -24.84 -13.18
CA GLY A 94 27.99 -24.47 -14.09
C GLY A 94 28.39 -22.99 -14.05
N ASN A 95 27.51 -22.11 -13.57
CA ASN A 95 27.69 -20.67 -13.73
C ASN A 95 28.32 -20.02 -12.48
N VAL A 96 29.63 -19.84 -12.49
CA VAL A 96 30.34 -19.15 -11.39
C VAL A 96 29.79 -17.74 -11.14
N PHE A 97 29.33 -17.04 -12.17
CA PHE A 97 28.78 -15.68 -12.04
C PHE A 97 27.43 -15.66 -11.33
N PHE A 98 26.64 -16.72 -11.44
CA PHE A 98 25.40 -16.88 -10.67
C PHE A 98 25.70 -16.88 -9.16
N TRP A 99 26.73 -17.62 -8.72
CA TRP A 99 27.12 -17.67 -7.31
C TRP A 99 27.76 -16.37 -6.81
N VAL A 100 28.49 -15.67 -7.66
CA VAL A 100 28.99 -14.31 -7.35
C VAL A 100 27.80 -13.37 -7.13
N MET A 101 26.79 -13.42 -7.99
CA MET A 101 25.57 -12.63 -7.84
C MET A 101 24.80 -12.99 -6.57
N MET A 102 24.67 -14.27 -6.22
CA MET A 102 24.04 -14.68 -4.95
C MET A 102 24.84 -14.21 -3.73
N THR A 103 26.16 -14.28 -3.77
CA THR A 103 27.01 -13.79 -2.69
C THR A 103 26.82 -12.29 -2.50
N ALA A 104 26.81 -11.51 -3.59
CA ALA A 104 26.52 -10.09 -3.56
C ALA A 104 25.11 -9.80 -3.00
N ALA A 105 24.10 -10.60 -3.37
CA ALA A 105 22.75 -10.46 -2.85
C ALA A 105 22.67 -10.68 -1.34
N ILE A 106 23.32 -11.72 -0.83
CA ILE A 106 23.36 -12.03 0.61
C ILE A 106 24.10 -10.92 1.38
N LEU A 107 25.25 -10.46 0.88
CA LEU A 107 26.02 -9.38 1.51
C LEU A 107 25.24 -8.06 1.56
N LEU A 108 24.45 -7.77 0.53
CA LEU A 108 23.72 -6.51 0.44
C LEU A 108 22.31 -6.59 1.06
N LEU A 109 21.86 -7.77 1.47
CA LEU A 109 20.56 -7.99 2.10
C LEU A 109 20.42 -7.21 3.42
N VAL A 110 21.40 -7.35 4.31
CA VAL A 110 21.40 -6.70 5.63
C VAL A 110 21.39 -5.16 5.50
N PRO A 111 22.29 -4.52 4.73
CA PRO A 111 22.24 -3.06 4.57
C PRO A 111 20.98 -2.57 3.86
N THR A 112 20.40 -3.37 2.94
CA THR A 112 19.10 -3.07 2.31
C THR A 112 17.99 -3.00 3.34
N TRP A 113 17.93 -3.96 4.25
CA TRP A 113 16.95 -3.97 5.33
C TRP A 113 17.21 -2.86 6.35
N ALA A 114 18.47 -2.60 6.71
CA ALA A 114 18.83 -1.55 7.65
C ALA A 114 18.40 -0.17 7.14
N VAL A 115 18.74 0.20 5.90
CA VAL A 115 18.34 1.50 5.33
C VAL A 115 16.83 1.61 5.13
N THR A 116 16.15 0.49 4.82
CA THR A 116 14.70 0.46 4.67
C THR A 116 13.99 0.61 6.02
N CYS A 117 14.48 -0.03 7.08
CA CYS A 117 13.98 0.15 8.44
C CYS A 117 14.11 1.62 8.88
N ARG A 118 15.28 2.24 8.65
CA ARG A 118 15.49 3.67 8.93
C ARG A 118 14.59 4.57 8.07
N ARG A 119 14.21 4.17 6.85
CA ARG A 119 13.23 4.88 6.02
C ARG A 119 11.83 4.79 6.63
N PHE A 120 11.41 3.63 7.13
CA PHE A 120 10.14 3.47 7.86
C PHE A 120 10.11 4.38 9.09
N HIS A 121 11.20 4.41 9.86
CA HIS A 121 11.35 5.30 11.02
C HIS A 121 11.27 6.79 10.64
N ASP A 122 11.80 7.19 9.48
CA ASP A 122 11.74 8.59 9.02
C ASP A 122 10.31 9.05 8.72
N VAL A 123 9.44 8.13 8.31
CA VAL A 123 8.00 8.38 8.07
C VAL A 123 7.16 8.19 9.35
N GLY A 124 7.78 7.78 10.47
CA GLY A 124 7.11 7.54 11.75
C GLY A 124 6.41 6.17 11.85
N ILE A 125 6.74 5.24 10.97
CA ILE A 125 6.22 3.88 10.98
C ILE A 125 7.02 3.02 11.97
N SER A 126 6.35 2.10 12.66
CA SER A 126 6.98 1.24 13.67
C SER A 126 7.86 0.14 13.07
N THR A 127 8.90 -0.23 13.81
CA THR A 127 9.81 -1.34 13.50
C THR A 127 9.07 -2.68 13.38
N GLY A 128 7.96 -2.85 14.12
CA GLY A 128 7.12 -4.06 14.06
C GLY A 128 6.46 -4.25 12.68
N LEU A 129 5.93 -3.18 12.07
CA LEU A 129 5.35 -3.26 10.73
C LEU A 129 6.44 -3.52 9.68
N PHE A 130 7.64 -2.96 9.85
CA PHE A 130 8.78 -3.25 9.00
C PHE A 130 9.12 -4.77 9.00
N TRP A 131 9.27 -5.37 10.18
CA TRP A 131 9.58 -6.81 10.29
C TRP A 131 8.46 -7.71 9.78
N PHE A 132 7.21 -7.28 9.89
CA PHE A 132 6.09 -7.99 9.27
C PHE A 132 6.23 -7.99 7.74
N VAL A 133 6.47 -6.83 7.12
CA VAL A 133 6.63 -6.70 5.66
C VAL A 133 7.86 -7.47 5.15
N VAL A 134 9.00 -7.36 5.83
CA VAL A 134 10.23 -8.08 5.47
C VAL A 134 10.10 -9.58 5.73
N GLY A 135 9.47 -9.99 6.83
CA GLY A 135 9.23 -11.39 7.16
C GLY A 135 8.35 -12.09 6.13
N LEU A 136 7.32 -11.40 5.62
CA LEU A 136 6.54 -11.88 4.48
C LEU A 136 7.43 -12.03 3.25
N SER A 137 8.21 -11.00 2.89
CA SER A 137 9.15 -11.02 1.75
C SER A 137 10.08 -12.23 1.77
N LEU A 138 10.65 -12.53 2.95
CA LEU A 138 11.51 -13.68 3.18
C LEU A 138 10.79 -15.01 3.01
N LEU A 139 9.57 -15.12 3.55
CA LEU A 139 8.76 -16.33 3.41
C LEU A 139 8.51 -16.66 1.93
N SER A 140 8.20 -15.67 1.09
CA SER A 140 8.06 -15.89 -0.36
C SER A 140 9.36 -16.32 -1.01
N THR A 141 10.48 -15.67 -0.65
CA THR A 141 11.79 -16.04 -1.18
C THR A 141 12.14 -17.49 -0.84
N ILE A 142 11.81 -17.94 0.38
CA ILE A 142 12.02 -19.33 0.82
C ILE A 142 11.10 -20.28 0.05
N ILE A 143 9.82 -19.95 -0.13
CA ILE A 143 8.88 -20.75 -0.93
C ILE A 143 9.39 -20.88 -2.37
N GLY A 144 9.82 -19.78 -2.99
CA GLY A 144 10.41 -19.78 -4.32
C GLY A 144 11.68 -20.63 -4.42
N MET A 145 12.57 -20.57 -3.43
CA MET A 145 13.74 -21.46 -3.39
C MET A 145 13.35 -22.94 -3.25
N LEU A 146 12.36 -23.25 -2.42
CA LEU A 146 11.88 -24.63 -2.24
C LEU A 146 11.22 -25.18 -3.52
N MET A 147 10.57 -24.34 -4.33
CA MET A 147 10.06 -24.72 -5.65
C MET A 147 11.18 -25.17 -6.58
N VAL A 148 12.30 -24.44 -6.58
CA VAL A 148 13.47 -24.73 -7.41
C VAL A 148 14.16 -26.03 -6.96
N ILE A 149 14.26 -26.25 -5.64
CA ILE A 149 14.96 -27.40 -5.07
C ILE A 149 14.08 -28.67 -5.11
N ALA A 150 12.76 -28.54 -4.97
CA ALA A 150 11.82 -29.66 -4.95
C ALA A 150 10.57 -29.37 -5.82
N PRO A 151 10.69 -29.39 -7.16
CA PRO A 151 9.57 -29.16 -8.06
C PRO A 151 8.43 -30.15 -7.78
N GLY A 152 7.20 -29.64 -7.66
CA GLY A 152 5.99 -30.43 -7.38
C GLY A 152 5.72 -30.77 -5.91
N ALA A 153 6.64 -30.46 -4.97
CA ALA A 153 6.44 -30.69 -3.54
C ALA A 153 5.51 -29.66 -2.88
N ILE A 154 5.38 -28.48 -3.49
CA ILE A 154 4.57 -27.37 -3.00
C ILE A 154 3.32 -27.26 -3.89
N PRO A 155 2.10 -27.34 -3.32
CA PRO A 155 0.86 -27.13 -4.06
C PRO A 155 0.88 -25.82 -4.86
N MET A 156 0.41 -25.86 -6.10
CA MET A 156 0.33 -24.70 -7.01
C MET A 156 -0.39 -23.50 -6.36
N ALA A 157 -1.36 -23.74 -5.47
CA ALA A 157 -2.04 -22.71 -4.67
C ALA A 157 -1.09 -21.85 -3.81
N LEU A 158 0.03 -22.41 -3.33
CA LEU A 158 1.04 -21.67 -2.56
C LEU A 158 1.96 -20.81 -3.46
N ILE A 159 1.99 -21.05 -4.76
CA ILE A 159 2.70 -20.22 -5.74
C ILE A 159 1.99 -18.88 -5.91
N GLY A 160 0.65 -18.87 -5.93
CA GLY A 160 -0.14 -17.64 -5.91
C GLY A 160 0.18 -16.76 -4.70
N LEU A 161 0.36 -17.35 -3.51
CA LEU A 161 0.81 -16.66 -2.30
C LEU A 161 2.20 -16.02 -2.43
N SER A 162 3.14 -16.63 -3.17
CA SER A 162 4.47 -16.06 -3.40
C SER A 162 4.42 -14.79 -4.28
N SER A 163 3.50 -14.73 -5.24
CA SER A 163 3.23 -13.56 -6.10
C SER A 163 2.65 -12.38 -5.32
N TYR A 164 1.79 -12.64 -4.32
CA TYR A 164 1.22 -11.61 -3.44
C TYR A 164 2.26 -10.99 -2.49
N ILE A 165 3.36 -11.68 -2.21
CA ILE A 165 4.42 -11.19 -1.34
C ILE A 165 5.42 -10.28 -2.10
N SER A 166 5.52 -10.39 -3.42
CA SER A 166 6.23 -9.42 -4.27
C SER A 166 5.71 -7.98 -4.08
N MET A 167 4.47 -7.83 -3.62
CA MET A 167 3.78 -6.56 -3.33
C MET A 167 4.29 -5.82 -2.07
N THR A 168 5.08 -6.49 -1.22
CA THR A 168 5.83 -5.86 -0.12
C THR A 168 6.83 -4.82 -0.65
N THR A 169 7.38 -5.06 -1.83
CA THR A 169 8.23 -4.11 -2.56
C THR A 169 7.45 -2.85 -2.92
N THR A 170 6.18 -2.97 -3.30
CA THR A 170 5.30 -1.82 -3.56
C THR A 170 5.06 -0.99 -2.30
N VAL A 171 4.81 -1.64 -1.16
CA VAL A 171 4.68 -0.94 0.13
C VAL A 171 5.97 -0.19 0.48
N ILE A 172 7.13 -0.83 0.28
CA ILE A 172 8.44 -0.21 0.49
C ILE A 172 8.66 0.97 -0.48
N LEU A 173 8.25 0.85 -1.75
CA LEU A 173 8.32 1.91 -2.74
C LEU A 173 7.43 3.10 -2.37
N ILE A 174 6.20 2.85 -1.94
CA ILE A 174 5.30 3.91 -1.45
C ILE A 174 5.97 4.67 -0.29
N ILE A 175 6.50 3.95 0.70
CA ILE A 175 7.21 4.53 1.85
C ILE A 175 8.49 5.28 1.43
N ALA A 176 9.14 4.86 0.35
CA ALA A 176 10.29 5.56 -0.20
C ALA A 176 9.95 6.93 -0.80
N PHE A 177 8.74 7.10 -1.34
CA PHE A 177 8.28 8.38 -1.91
C PHE A 177 7.71 9.34 -0.86
N ILE A 178 7.05 8.82 0.18
CA ILE A 178 6.47 9.62 1.27
C ILE A 178 7.55 10.53 1.89
N PRO A 179 7.29 11.84 2.10
CA PRO A 179 8.22 12.70 2.81
C PRO A 179 8.37 12.28 4.29
N GLY A 180 9.58 12.40 4.84
CA GLY A 180 9.82 12.18 6.27
C GLY A 180 9.12 13.22 7.14
N ILE A 181 8.88 12.85 8.41
CA ILE A 181 8.32 13.75 9.43
C ILE A 181 9.33 14.85 9.72
N ALA A 182 8.92 16.12 9.61
CA ALA A 182 9.80 17.24 9.95
C ALA A 182 10.06 17.30 11.47
N GLY A 183 11.29 17.61 11.87
CA GLY A 183 11.69 17.70 13.28
C GLY A 183 11.94 16.34 13.94
N PRO A 184 12.26 16.32 15.24
CA PRO A 184 12.57 15.08 15.96
C PRO A 184 11.36 14.16 16.09
N ASN A 185 11.58 12.85 15.95
CA ASN A 185 10.56 11.83 16.19
C ASN A 185 11.09 10.76 17.17
N ALA A 186 10.27 9.74 17.47
CA ALA A 186 10.62 8.67 18.41
C ALA A 186 11.89 7.87 18.04
N TYR A 187 12.34 7.96 16.79
CA TYR A 187 13.49 7.25 16.25
C TYR A 187 14.73 8.14 16.06
N GLY A 188 14.63 9.45 16.31
CA GLY A 188 15.77 10.36 16.28
C GLY A 188 15.49 11.73 15.63
N PRO A 189 16.52 12.58 15.54
CA PRO A 189 16.44 13.91 14.95
C PRO A 189 16.16 13.86 13.44
N ASP A 190 15.59 14.93 12.89
CA ASP A 190 15.32 15.05 11.45
C ASP A 190 16.63 14.93 10.63
N PRO A 191 16.70 14.01 9.66
CA PRO A 191 17.83 13.91 8.74
C PRO A 191 17.96 15.11 7.79
N LYS A 192 16.85 15.81 7.49
CA LYS A 192 16.90 17.12 6.84
C LYS A 192 17.17 18.17 7.91
N HIS A 193 17.84 19.26 7.55
CA HIS A 193 18.09 20.36 8.48
C HIS A 193 16.83 20.63 9.32
N ALA A 194 16.99 20.65 10.64
CA ALA A 194 16.21 21.59 11.40
C ALA A 194 16.62 22.97 10.88
N SER A 195 15.92 23.48 9.86
CA SER A 195 15.52 24.87 9.98
C SER A 195 14.85 24.91 11.33
N THR A 196 15.53 25.51 12.30
CA THR A 196 15.08 25.61 13.68
C THR A 196 13.58 25.84 13.66
N CYS A 197 12.81 25.05 14.42
CA CYS A 197 11.37 25.30 14.55
C CYS A 197 11.10 26.75 15.02
N GLU A 198 12.13 27.42 15.56
CA GLU A 198 12.20 28.86 15.80
C GLU A 198 11.91 29.70 14.56
N GLY A 199 12.38 29.34 13.36
CA GLY A 199 12.17 30.12 12.14
C GLY A 199 10.73 30.09 11.62
N HIS A 200 10.04 28.95 11.70
CA HIS A 200 8.63 28.86 11.29
C HIS A 200 7.70 29.57 12.29
N GLY A 201 7.98 29.44 13.59
CA GLY A 201 7.28 30.19 14.63
C GLY A 201 7.55 31.70 14.54
N GLN A 202 8.79 32.09 14.26
CA GLN A 202 9.17 33.50 14.05
C GLN A 202 8.57 34.07 12.77
N ILE A 203 8.53 33.34 11.65
CA ILE A 203 7.88 33.82 10.42
C ILE A 203 6.37 33.93 10.62
N PHE A 204 5.73 32.94 11.26
CA PHE A 204 4.31 33.01 11.60
C PHE A 204 4.00 34.20 12.52
N ASN A 205 4.79 34.39 13.58
CA ASN A 205 4.66 35.52 14.50
C ASN A 205 4.99 36.86 13.83
N THR A 206 5.99 36.91 12.93
CA THR A 206 6.35 38.12 12.17
C THR A 206 5.27 38.47 11.14
N LEU A 207 4.64 37.48 10.51
CA LEU A 207 3.52 37.68 9.59
C LEU A 207 2.23 38.07 10.34
N LYS A 208 2.05 37.56 11.57
CA LYS A 208 1.00 37.98 12.50
C LYS A 208 1.20 39.42 12.97
N ASP A 209 2.42 39.77 13.40
CA ASP A 209 2.80 41.12 13.84
C ASP A 209 2.74 42.15 12.69
N LYS A 210 2.99 41.70 11.45
CA LYS A 210 2.81 42.52 10.23
C LYS A 210 1.36 42.58 9.73
N GLY A 211 0.40 41.97 10.44
CA GLY A 211 -1.01 41.99 10.09
C GLY A 211 -1.37 41.25 8.79
N VAL A 212 -0.46 40.41 8.28
CA VAL A 212 -0.67 39.60 7.07
C VAL A 212 -1.57 38.39 7.37
N ILE A 213 -1.57 37.91 8.62
CA ILE A 213 -2.39 36.81 9.12
C ILE A 213 -3.28 37.35 10.23
N GLN A 214 -4.60 37.35 10.03
CA GLN A 214 -5.58 37.74 11.07
C GLN A 214 -5.99 36.52 11.91
N ASP A 215 -6.10 36.68 13.22
CA ASP A 215 -6.75 35.74 14.13
C ASP A 215 -8.26 35.76 13.86
N ASN A 216 -8.71 35.13 12.77
CA ASN A 216 -10.10 34.71 12.69
C ASN A 216 -10.22 33.41 13.51
N ASN A 217 -10.17 33.56 14.84
CA ASN A 217 -10.51 32.53 15.81
C ASN A 217 -12.02 32.29 15.88
N THR A 218 -12.60 32.02 14.72
CA THR A 218 -13.79 31.21 14.60
C THR A 218 -13.37 30.00 13.77
N ALA A 219 -12.79 29.00 14.46
CA ALA A 219 -12.88 27.64 13.94
C ALA A 219 -14.35 27.43 13.57
N PRO A 220 -14.69 27.08 12.31
CA PRO A 220 -16.08 26.89 11.93
C PRO A 220 -16.66 25.87 12.89
N GLN A 221 -17.63 26.31 13.71
CA GLN A 221 -18.31 25.42 14.64
C GLN A 221 -18.77 24.21 13.85
N SER A 222 -18.34 23.02 14.27
CA SER A 222 -18.74 21.77 13.65
C SER A 222 -20.26 21.62 13.82
N GLU A 223 -21.01 21.96 12.77
CA GLU A 223 -22.45 21.81 12.72
C GLU A 223 -22.81 20.32 12.93
N ASP A 224 -23.56 20.00 14.00
CA ASP A 224 -24.02 18.64 14.28
C ASP A 224 -25.14 18.27 13.31
N LEU A 225 -24.75 17.67 12.18
CA LEU A 225 -25.66 17.26 11.11
C LEU A 225 -26.27 15.89 11.41
N SER A 226 -27.45 15.62 10.83
CA SER A 226 -27.99 14.26 10.79
C SER A 226 -27.12 13.36 9.89
N HIS A 227 -27.26 12.03 10.02
CA HIS A 227 -26.59 11.07 9.12
C HIS A 227 -26.84 11.38 7.63
N TRP A 228 -28.07 11.80 7.29
CA TRP A 228 -28.42 12.22 5.94
C TRP A 228 -27.73 13.53 5.55
N GLY A 229 -27.69 14.51 6.45
CA GLY A 229 -26.98 15.77 6.24
C GLY A 229 -25.50 15.55 5.94
N TYR A 230 -24.84 14.65 6.67
CA TYR A 230 -23.45 14.26 6.39
C TYR A 230 -23.28 13.57 5.03
N PHE A 231 -24.18 12.65 4.67
CA PHE A 231 -24.16 12.00 3.36
C PHE A 231 -24.28 13.02 2.22
N VAL A 232 -25.28 13.91 2.28
CA VAL A 232 -25.48 14.99 1.29
C VAL A 232 -24.25 15.88 1.22
N ARG A 233 -23.68 16.25 2.37
CA ARG A 233 -22.46 17.07 2.43
C ARG A 233 -21.29 16.40 1.72
N CYS A 234 -21.11 15.10 1.90
CA CYS A 234 -20.08 14.31 1.22
C CYS A 234 -20.26 14.32 -0.29
N ILE A 235 -21.48 14.14 -0.82
CA ILE A 235 -21.71 14.06 -2.27
C ILE A 235 -21.80 15.44 -2.96
N THR A 236 -21.91 16.54 -2.20
CA THR A 236 -22.04 17.90 -2.74
C THR A 236 -20.77 18.72 -2.49
N THR A 237 -20.54 19.12 -1.26
CA THR A 237 -19.46 20.04 -0.87
C THR A 237 -18.10 19.36 -0.71
N LYS A 238 -18.10 18.07 -0.32
CA LYS A 238 -16.93 17.32 0.11
C LYS A 238 -16.63 16.14 -0.81
N TYR A 239 -17.09 16.21 -2.07
CA TYR A 239 -17.11 15.10 -3.03
C TYR A 239 -15.74 14.47 -3.29
N SER A 240 -14.72 15.31 -3.49
CA SER A 240 -13.33 14.91 -3.73
C SER A 240 -12.37 15.54 -2.73
N ASP A 241 -12.87 15.94 -1.56
CA ASP A 241 -12.05 16.55 -0.51
C ASP A 241 -11.47 15.48 0.42
N PHE A 242 -10.21 15.13 0.20
CA PHE A 242 -9.45 14.17 1.00
C PHE A 242 -8.80 14.80 2.25
N SER A 243 -8.90 16.12 2.41
CA SER A 243 -8.25 16.86 3.50
C SER A 243 -9.16 16.95 4.72
N GLY A 244 -8.58 17.13 5.90
CA GLY A 244 -9.36 17.22 7.13
C GLY A 244 -9.71 15.86 7.74
N ARG A 245 -10.68 15.90 8.65
CA ARG A 245 -11.13 14.78 9.47
C ARG A 245 -12.62 14.55 9.30
N ALA A 246 -13.06 13.30 9.40
CA ALA A 246 -14.47 12.91 9.36
C ALA A 246 -14.83 12.18 10.65
N CYS A 247 -15.84 12.66 11.36
CA CYS A 247 -16.34 12.02 12.58
C CYS A 247 -17.00 10.68 12.27
N ARG A 248 -17.29 9.88 13.31
CA ARG A 248 -17.95 8.57 13.13
C ARG A 248 -19.35 8.71 12.54
N LYS A 249 -20.12 9.72 12.97
CA LYS A 249 -21.47 10.02 12.42
C LYS A 249 -21.40 10.29 10.92
N GLU A 250 -20.40 11.04 10.45
CA GLU A 250 -20.20 11.33 9.03
C GLU A 250 -19.91 10.06 8.23
N TRP A 251 -18.97 9.23 8.69
CA TRP A 251 -18.59 8.00 7.98
C TRP A 251 -19.71 6.96 7.97
N TRP A 252 -20.32 6.66 9.13
CA TRP A 252 -21.42 5.69 9.21
C TRP A 252 -22.67 6.14 8.47
N GLY A 253 -22.99 7.45 8.52
CA GLY A 253 -24.05 8.03 7.72
C GLY A 253 -23.80 7.81 6.23
N PHE A 254 -22.57 8.05 5.77
CA PHE A 254 -22.21 7.83 4.38
C PHE A 254 -22.34 6.37 3.96
N ILE A 255 -21.76 5.42 4.72
CA ILE A 255 -21.83 3.98 4.43
C ILE A 255 -23.26 3.47 4.39
N LEU A 256 -24.12 3.91 5.32
CA LEU A 256 -25.53 3.53 5.35
C LEU A 256 -26.25 3.95 4.07
N PHE A 257 -26.22 5.24 3.72
CA PHE A 257 -26.96 5.73 2.56
C PHE A 257 -26.36 5.24 1.24
N GLN A 258 -25.04 5.12 1.13
CA GLN A 258 -24.39 4.49 -0.01
C GLN A 258 -24.89 3.05 -0.20
N THR A 259 -24.96 2.26 0.87
CA THR A 259 -25.44 0.87 0.82
C THR A 259 -26.91 0.81 0.39
N LEU A 260 -27.78 1.64 0.96
CA LEU A 260 -29.20 1.68 0.60
C LEU A 260 -29.42 2.11 -0.86
N ILE A 261 -28.61 3.05 -1.36
CA ILE A 261 -28.69 3.53 -2.74
C ILE A 261 -28.22 2.46 -3.73
N LEU A 262 -27.20 1.66 -3.39
CA LEU A 262 -26.66 0.61 -4.25
C LEU A 262 -27.44 -0.72 -4.18
N ILE A 263 -28.08 -1.04 -3.04
CA ILE A 263 -28.74 -2.35 -2.86
C ILE A 263 -29.97 -2.52 -3.75
N VAL A 264 -30.75 -1.45 -3.98
CA VAL A 264 -31.98 -1.53 -4.79
C VAL A 264 -31.68 -1.83 -6.26
N PRO A 265 -30.79 -1.08 -6.96
CA PRO A 265 -30.39 -1.42 -8.32
C PRO A 265 -29.72 -2.80 -8.42
N LEU A 266 -28.93 -3.19 -7.42
CA LEU A 266 -28.28 -4.51 -7.39
C LEU A 266 -29.32 -5.65 -7.30
N MET A 267 -30.33 -5.51 -6.45
CA MET A 267 -31.41 -6.48 -6.32
C MET A 267 -32.21 -6.63 -7.62
N LEU A 268 -32.51 -5.51 -8.28
CA LEU A 268 -33.20 -5.51 -9.58
C LEU A 268 -32.34 -6.18 -10.66
N PHE A 269 -31.05 -5.85 -10.72
CA PHE A 269 -30.09 -6.50 -11.62
C PHE A 269 -30.08 -8.01 -11.42
N LEU A 270 -29.96 -8.49 -10.18
CA LEU A 270 -29.94 -9.92 -9.87
C LEU A 270 -31.26 -10.61 -10.24
N GLN A 271 -32.40 -9.97 -9.96
CA GLN A 271 -33.71 -10.52 -10.27
C GLN A 271 -33.93 -10.68 -11.78
N THR A 272 -33.61 -9.66 -12.59
CA THR A 272 -33.74 -9.76 -14.05
C THR A 272 -32.75 -10.76 -14.65
N SER A 273 -31.51 -10.80 -14.15
CA SER A 273 -30.54 -11.81 -14.58
C SER A 273 -30.99 -13.24 -14.28
N VAL A 274 -31.66 -13.49 -13.16
CA VAL A 274 -32.24 -14.81 -12.84
C VAL A 274 -33.42 -15.15 -13.77
N VAL A 275 -34.25 -14.17 -14.13
CA VAL A 275 -35.36 -14.36 -15.07
C VAL A 275 -34.83 -14.70 -16.47
N ASP A 276 -33.84 -13.96 -16.96
CA ASP A 276 -33.19 -14.21 -18.26
C ASP A 276 -32.51 -15.59 -18.29
N LEU A 277 -31.92 -16.00 -17.15
CA LEU A 277 -31.32 -17.32 -17.02
C LEU A 277 -32.35 -18.45 -17.10
N ARG A 278 -33.57 -18.22 -16.59
CA ARG A 278 -34.66 -19.21 -16.56
C ARG A 278 -35.46 -19.28 -17.85
N SER A 279 -35.52 -18.18 -18.62
CA SER A 279 -36.34 -18.08 -19.82
C SER A 279 -35.73 -18.79 -21.03
N ASP A 280 -34.42 -19.05 -21.04
CA ASP A 280 -33.73 -19.78 -22.10
C ASP A 280 -33.24 -21.16 -21.62
N PRO A 281 -33.81 -22.28 -22.10
CA PRO A 281 -33.36 -23.64 -21.73
C PRO A 281 -31.93 -23.98 -22.16
N SER A 282 -31.41 -23.36 -23.22
CA SER A 282 -30.03 -23.56 -23.67
C SER A 282 -29.03 -23.01 -22.63
N VAL A 283 -29.38 -21.86 -22.05
CA VAL A 283 -29.12 -21.39 -20.67
C VAL A 283 -28.55 -22.40 -19.67
N MET A 284 -29.49 -23.13 -19.09
CA MET A 284 -29.31 -24.05 -17.97
C MET A 284 -28.52 -25.32 -18.38
N GLN A 285 -28.64 -25.77 -19.64
CA GLN A 285 -27.89 -26.93 -20.13
C GLN A 285 -26.39 -26.69 -20.26
N GLY A 286 -25.94 -25.49 -20.63
CA GLY A 286 -24.51 -25.17 -20.70
C GLY A 286 -23.83 -25.01 -19.33
N TRP A 287 -24.59 -24.62 -18.29
CA TRP A 287 -24.12 -24.62 -16.89
C TRP A 287 -23.85 -26.03 -16.38
N ALA A 288 -24.76 -26.97 -16.68
CA ALA A 288 -24.60 -28.38 -16.30
C ALA A 288 -23.39 -29.07 -16.98
N LYS A 289 -22.85 -28.49 -18.07
CA LYS A 289 -21.70 -29.02 -18.82
C LYS A 289 -20.38 -28.32 -18.49
N GLY A 290 -20.33 -27.41 -17.51
CA GLY A 290 -19.10 -26.72 -17.11
C GLY A 290 -18.49 -25.82 -18.19
N SER A 291 -19.26 -25.45 -19.21
CA SER A 291 -18.78 -24.63 -20.33
C SER A 291 -19.01 -23.15 -19.99
N TYR A 292 -17.99 -22.51 -19.42
CA TYR A 292 -17.92 -21.06 -19.16
C TYR A 292 -17.80 -20.30 -20.48
N ASN A 293 -18.83 -20.36 -21.33
CA ASN A 293 -18.82 -19.63 -22.59
C ASN A 293 -18.90 -18.13 -22.28
N MET A 294 -17.77 -17.44 -22.43
CA MET A 294 -17.66 -15.99 -22.24
C MET A 294 -18.79 -15.19 -22.90
N GLY A 295 -19.25 -15.63 -24.08
CA GLY A 295 -20.40 -15.04 -24.77
C GLY A 295 -21.69 -14.94 -23.94
N ARG A 296 -21.83 -15.75 -22.88
CA ARG A 296 -23.01 -15.79 -21.99
C ARG A 296 -22.93 -14.77 -20.85
N ILE A 297 -21.72 -14.54 -20.32
CA ILE A 297 -21.46 -13.40 -19.43
C ILE A 297 -21.69 -12.12 -20.22
N TYR A 298 -21.17 -12.03 -21.44
CA TYR A 298 -21.42 -10.88 -22.31
C TYR A 298 -22.92 -10.66 -22.58
N TYR A 299 -23.70 -11.71 -22.86
CA TYR A 299 -25.15 -11.59 -23.06
C TYR A 299 -25.88 -11.05 -21.81
N LEU A 300 -25.58 -11.58 -20.62
CA LEU A 300 -26.16 -11.12 -19.35
C LEU A 300 -25.76 -9.68 -19.01
N LEU A 301 -24.51 -9.30 -19.28
CA LEU A 301 -24.02 -7.94 -19.05
C LEU A 301 -24.55 -6.94 -20.10
N SER A 302 -24.83 -7.36 -21.33
CA SER A 302 -25.25 -6.44 -22.40
C SER A 302 -26.77 -6.20 -22.49
N HIS A 303 -27.59 -7.13 -22.00
CA HIS A 303 -29.06 -7.04 -22.12
C HIS A 303 -29.77 -6.62 -20.83
N ASN A 304 -29.07 -6.59 -19.69
CA ASN A 304 -29.67 -6.21 -18.42
C ASN A 304 -29.79 -4.67 -18.32
N PRO A 305 -31.00 -4.09 -18.23
CA PRO A 305 -31.15 -2.63 -18.18
C PRO A 305 -30.62 -1.99 -16.90
N PHE A 306 -30.33 -2.77 -15.86
CA PHE A 306 -29.86 -2.29 -14.55
C PHE A 306 -28.35 -2.28 -14.40
N ILE A 307 -27.59 -2.92 -15.30
CA ILE A 307 -26.13 -2.97 -15.17
C ILE A 307 -25.47 -1.59 -15.31
N CYS A 308 -25.84 -0.82 -16.34
CA CYS A 308 -25.30 0.51 -16.56
C CYS A 308 -25.64 1.46 -15.41
N PRO A 309 -26.89 1.50 -14.88
CA PRO A 309 -27.21 2.21 -13.65
C PRO A 309 -26.38 1.78 -12.44
N VAL A 310 -26.21 0.48 -12.18
CA VAL A 310 -25.42 -0.04 -11.05
C VAL A 310 -23.96 0.43 -11.16
N ILE A 311 -23.35 0.27 -12.32
CA ILE A 311 -21.94 0.67 -12.55
C ILE A 311 -21.80 2.19 -12.42
N THR A 312 -22.70 2.96 -13.05
CA THR A 312 -22.65 4.42 -13.02
C THR A 312 -22.80 4.95 -11.60
N LEU A 313 -23.76 4.43 -10.84
CA LEU A 313 -24.00 4.82 -9.46
C LEU A 313 -22.84 4.41 -8.55
N GLY A 314 -22.27 3.22 -8.77
CA GLY A 314 -21.07 2.76 -8.09
C GLY A 314 -19.88 3.70 -8.32
N LEU A 315 -19.63 4.09 -9.57
CA LEU A 315 -18.54 5.02 -9.92
C LEU A 315 -18.78 6.43 -9.37
N LEU A 316 -20.01 6.94 -9.41
CA LEU A 316 -20.35 8.25 -8.87
C LEU A 316 -20.15 8.34 -7.35
N LEU A 317 -20.45 7.26 -6.63
CA LEU A 317 -20.31 7.19 -5.17
C LEU A 317 -18.91 6.73 -4.73
N LEU A 318 -18.07 6.24 -5.64
CA LEU A 318 -16.72 5.78 -5.33
C LEU A 318 -15.84 6.92 -4.83
N VAL A 319 -15.78 8.04 -5.55
CA VAL A 319 -14.93 9.18 -5.17
C VAL A 319 -15.27 9.74 -3.77
N PRO A 320 -16.55 10.03 -3.44
CA PRO A 320 -16.90 10.50 -2.10
C PRO A 320 -16.70 9.43 -1.03
N MET A 321 -16.85 8.13 -1.36
CA MET A 321 -16.51 7.02 -0.45
C MET A 321 -15.02 7.00 -0.10
N LEU A 322 -14.16 7.18 -1.11
CA LEU A 322 -12.71 7.27 -0.91
C LEU A 322 -12.35 8.51 -0.08
N ALA A 323 -12.97 9.66 -0.36
CA ALA A 323 -12.72 10.92 0.35
C ALA A 323 -13.12 10.83 1.83
N VAL A 324 -14.34 10.38 2.15
CA VAL A 324 -14.81 10.28 3.55
C VAL A 324 -14.02 9.24 4.35
N THR A 325 -13.64 8.12 3.73
CA THR A 325 -12.85 7.07 4.40
C THR A 325 -11.42 7.54 4.65
N SER A 326 -10.80 8.25 3.71
CA SER A 326 -9.52 8.93 3.91
C SER A 326 -9.55 9.86 5.12
N ARG A 327 -10.59 10.71 5.24
CA ARG A 327 -10.75 11.62 6.39
C ARG A 327 -11.05 10.88 7.70
N ARG A 328 -11.69 9.71 7.66
CA ARG A 328 -11.88 8.85 8.85
C ARG A 328 -10.54 8.31 9.35
N PHE A 329 -9.64 7.93 8.45
CA PHE A 329 -8.28 7.53 8.81
C PHE A 329 -7.52 8.67 9.49
N HIS A 330 -7.60 9.88 8.91
CA HIS A 330 -7.03 11.08 9.52
C HIS A 330 -7.60 11.38 10.91
N ASP A 331 -8.89 11.10 11.14
CA ASP A 331 -9.53 11.28 12.44
C ASP A 331 -9.00 10.32 13.51
N ALA A 332 -8.75 9.07 13.13
CA ALA A 332 -8.05 8.08 13.96
C ALA A 332 -6.55 8.44 14.18
N GLY A 333 -6.05 9.48 13.50
CA GLY A 333 -4.64 9.87 13.52
C GLY A 333 -3.72 8.95 12.72
N ILE A 334 -4.30 8.21 11.76
CA ILE A 334 -3.61 7.29 10.86
C ILE A 334 -3.55 7.94 9.46
N SER A 335 -2.46 7.73 8.73
CA SER A 335 -2.38 8.19 7.34
C SER A 335 -3.36 7.42 6.44
N HIS A 336 -4.06 8.13 5.55
CA HIS A 336 -4.95 7.52 4.54
C HIS A 336 -4.22 6.64 3.51
N VAL A 337 -2.88 6.63 3.49
CA VAL A 337 -2.11 5.79 2.57
C VAL A 337 -2.43 4.30 2.79
N LEU A 338 -2.63 3.88 4.04
CA LEU A 338 -3.03 2.51 4.35
C LEU A 338 -4.36 2.14 3.67
N PHE A 339 -5.32 3.08 3.65
CA PHE A 339 -6.59 2.90 2.97
C PHE A 339 -6.43 2.83 1.44
N LEU A 340 -5.62 3.70 0.84
CA LEU A 340 -5.34 3.65 -0.59
C LEU A 340 -4.69 2.33 -1.01
N VAL A 341 -3.78 1.79 -0.19
CA VAL A 341 -3.20 0.46 -0.41
C VAL A 341 -4.30 -0.60 -0.41
N VAL A 342 -5.22 -0.59 0.57
CA VAL A 342 -6.35 -1.53 0.60
C VAL A 342 -7.20 -1.43 -0.69
N CYS A 343 -7.46 -0.21 -1.17
CA CYS A 343 -8.20 0.00 -2.42
C CYS A 343 -7.47 -0.54 -3.65
N GLU A 344 -6.17 -0.29 -3.77
CA GLU A 344 -5.35 -0.81 -4.88
C GLU A 344 -5.29 -2.34 -4.86
N LEU A 345 -5.06 -2.95 -3.69
CA LEU A 345 -5.09 -4.41 -3.50
C LEU A 345 -6.45 -4.97 -3.95
N THR A 346 -7.54 -4.29 -3.59
CA THR A 346 -8.89 -4.68 -3.96
C THR A 346 -9.09 -4.68 -5.47
N ILE A 347 -8.64 -3.62 -6.17
CA ILE A 347 -8.74 -3.54 -7.62
C ILE A 347 -7.93 -4.65 -8.28
N LEU A 348 -6.69 -4.86 -7.85
CA LEU A 348 -5.81 -5.86 -8.44
C LEU A 348 -6.35 -7.28 -8.27
N ILE A 349 -6.80 -7.65 -7.06
CA ILE A 349 -7.39 -8.97 -6.80
C ILE A 349 -8.62 -9.19 -7.67
N ASN A 350 -9.47 -8.18 -7.84
CA ASN A 350 -10.64 -8.28 -8.70
C ASN A 350 -10.27 -8.39 -10.19
N VAL A 351 -9.18 -7.76 -10.65
CA VAL A 351 -8.64 -7.96 -12.00
C VAL A 351 -8.13 -9.38 -12.18
N VAL A 352 -7.39 -9.94 -11.21
CA VAL A 352 -6.94 -11.34 -11.24
C VAL A 352 -8.13 -12.30 -11.26
N ASN A 353 -9.15 -12.07 -10.43
CA ASN A 353 -10.39 -12.84 -10.46
C ASN A 353 -11.09 -12.75 -11.82
N LEU A 354 -11.11 -11.56 -12.43
CA LEU A 354 -11.68 -11.36 -13.75
C LEU A 354 -10.89 -12.12 -14.82
N LEU A 355 -9.57 -12.07 -14.80
CA LEU A 355 -8.69 -12.81 -15.72
C LEU A 355 -8.84 -14.32 -15.54
N ALA A 356 -8.93 -14.80 -14.30
CA ALA A 356 -9.20 -16.20 -13.98
C ALA A 356 -10.55 -16.67 -14.54
N LEU A 357 -11.58 -15.81 -14.52
CA LEU A 357 -12.86 -16.11 -15.16
C LEU A 357 -12.77 -16.25 -16.70
N ILE A 358 -11.73 -15.70 -17.34
CA ILE A 358 -11.50 -15.80 -18.79
C ILE A 358 -10.75 -17.08 -19.15
N GLU A 359 -9.86 -17.55 -18.28
CA GLU A 359 -9.01 -18.71 -18.54
C GLU A 359 -9.70 -20.03 -18.16
N PRO A 360 -9.95 -20.95 -19.11
CA PRO A 360 -10.53 -22.25 -18.79
C PRO A 360 -9.54 -23.08 -17.96
N GLY A 361 -9.93 -23.41 -16.73
CA GLY A 361 -9.16 -24.30 -15.83
C GLY A 361 -8.67 -23.65 -14.54
N THR A 362 -9.01 -22.39 -14.25
CA THR A 362 -8.68 -21.83 -12.92
C THR A 362 -9.46 -22.52 -11.81
N ASP A 363 -8.74 -23.04 -10.82
CA ASP A 363 -9.33 -23.72 -9.68
C ASP A 363 -10.24 -22.77 -8.90
N VAL A 364 -11.49 -23.18 -8.70
CA VAL A 364 -12.52 -22.44 -7.91
C VAL A 364 -12.00 -22.08 -6.51
N GLU A 365 -11.07 -22.88 -5.99
CA GLU A 365 -10.37 -22.66 -4.72
C GLU A 365 -9.60 -21.33 -4.68
N VAL A 366 -8.94 -20.93 -5.78
CA VAL A 366 -8.20 -19.66 -5.87
C VAL A 366 -9.15 -18.47 -5.77
N THR A 367 -10.29 -18.54 -6.45
CA THR A 367 -11.32 -17.50 -6.42
C THR A 367 -11.93 -17.37 -5.03
N ILE A 368 -12.28 -18.49 -4.38
CA ILE A 368 -12.79 -18.49 -3.00
C ILE A 368 -11.76 -17.90 -2.04
N PHE A 369 -10.50 -18.29 -2.16
CA PHE A 369 -9.41 -17.75 -1.34
C PHE A 369 -9.27 -16.23 -1.53
N ASN A 370 -9.28 -15.75 -2.76
CA ASN A 370 -9.20 -14.33 -3.07
C ASN A 370 -10.34 -13.53 -2.42
N PHE A 371 -11.57 -14.06 -2.40
CA PHE A 371 -12.69 -13.43 -1.70
C PHE A 371 -12.50 -13.36 -0.18
N ILE A 372 -12.02 -14.44 0.44
CA ILE A 372 -11.73 -14.47 1.88
C ILE A 372 -10.63 -13.47 2.23
N PHE A 373 -9.55 -13.44 1.44
CA PHE A 373 -8.45 -12.52 1.63
C PHE A 373 -8.88 -11.05 1.48
N LEU A 374 -9.68 -10.75 0.45
CA LEU A 374 -10.28 -9.43 0.26
C LEU A 374 -11.08 -9.00 1.51
N SER A 375 -11.88 -9.93 2.04
CA SER A 375 -12.73 -9.68 3.22
C SER A 375 -11.90 -9.37 4.47
N LEU A 376 -10.79 -10.09 4.66
CA LEU A 376 -9.84 -9.85 5.76
C LEU A 376 -9.11 -8.51 5.62
N ILE A 377 -8.74 -8.10 4.41
CA ILE A 377 -8.11 -6.79 4.17
C ILE A 377 -9.10 -5.66 4.50
N TRP A 378 -10.36 -5.77 4.05
CA TRP A 378 -11.39 -4.77 4.35
C TRP A 378 -11.75 -4.71 5.84
N LEU A 379 -11.52 -5.78 6.60
CA LEU A 379 -11.65 -5.76 8.06
C LEU A 379 -10.69 -4.74 8.71
N VAL A 380 -9.52 -4.48 8.14
CA VAL A 380 -8.61 -3.42 8.63
C VAL A 380 -9.26 -2.05 8.54
N VAL A 381 -9.91 -1.74 7.41
CA VAL A 381 -10.66 -0.49 7.22
C VAL A 381 -11.81 -0.40 8.21
N LEU A 382 -12.53 -1.51 8.42
CA LEU A 382 -13.63 -1.58 9.38
C LEU A 382 -13.15 -1.34 10.81
N VAL A 383 -12.04 -1.96 11.24
CA VAL A 383 -11.45 -1.75 12.56
C VAL A 383 -11.09 -0.27 12.76
N VAL A 384 -10.43 0.36 11.77
CA VAL A 384 -10.09 1.79 11.83
C VAL A 384 -11.34 2.67 11.91
N ALA A 385 -12.43 2.29 11.24
CA ALA A 385 -13.69 3.02 11.32
C ALA A 385 -14.31 3.01 12.74
N PHE A 386 -14.04 1.97 13.55
CA PHE A 386 -14.48 1.88 14.94
C PHE A 386 -13.55 2.60 15.93
N ILE A 387 -12.30 2.89 15.56
CA ILE A 387 -11.36 3.60 16.44
C ILE A 387 -11.91 4.99 16.77
N PRO A 388 -11.97 5.39 18.06
CA PRO A 388 -12.40 6.74 18.43
C PRO A 388 -11.46 7.80 17.87
N GLY A 389 -12.04 8.93 17.45
CA GLY A 389 -11.29 10.09 16.97
C GLY A 389 -10.42 10.71 18.05
N LYS A 390 -9.37 11.44 17.64
CA LYS A 390 -8.53 12.20 18.57
C LYS A 390 -9.22 13.51 18.98
N ILE A 391 -9.50 13.68 20.27
CA ILE A 391 -10.21 14.88 20.78
C ILE A 391 -9.39 16.18 20.57
N SER A 392 -8.06 16.08 20.54
CA SER A 392 -7.20 17.22 20.25
C SER A 392 -6.98 17.41 18.74
N PRO A 393 -6.66 18.65 18.29
CA PRO A 393 -6.18 18.87 16.94
C PRO A 393 -5.00 17.96 16.60
N ASN A 394 -4.98 17.44 15.38
CA ASN A 394 -3.87 16.62 14.88
C ASN A 394 -3.33 17.21 13.57
N GLY A 395 -2.29 16.59 13.00
CA GLY A 395 -1.65 17.07 11.76
C GLY A 395 -2.56 17.14 10.52
N TYR A 396 -3.80 16.65 10.62
CA TYR A 396 -4.81 16.66 9.57
C TYR A 396 -5.97 17.63 9.84
N GLY A 397 -6.04 18.25 11.02
CA GLY A 397 -7.05 19.26 11.34
C GLY A 397 -7.58 19.21 12.79
N ALA A 398 -8.47 20.16 13.10
CA ALA A 398 -9.20 20.23 14.35
C ALA A 398 -10.19 19.05 14.51
N ASP A 399 -10.59 18.77 15.75
CA ASP A 399 -11.62 17.75 16.04
C ASP A 399 -12.91 18.06 15.28
N PRO A 400 -13.43 17.13 14.46
CA PRO A 400 -14.70 17.32 13.75
C PRO A 400 -15.93 17.19 14.66
N GLU A 401 -15.80 16.67 15.88
CA GLU A 401 -16.87 16.69 16.88
C GLU A 401 -16.80 18.00 17.71
N PRO A 402 -17.94 18.64 18.01
CA PRO A 402 -17.92 19.80 18.89
C PRO A 402 -17.49 19.32 20.28
N THR A 403 -16.41 19.91 20.82
CA THR A 403 -16.04 19.70 22.22
C THR A 403 -17.26 20.02 23.08
N PRO A 404 -17.74 19.10 23.93
CA PRO A 404 -18.76 19.46 24.89
C PRO A 404 -18.16 20.60 25.73
N THR A 405 -18.79 21.77 25.67
CA THR A 405 -18.45 22.86 26.59
C THR A 405 -18.66 22.30 27.99
N CYS A 406 -17.60 22.25 28.80
CA CYS A 406 -17.75 22.09 30.24
C CYS A 406 -18.38 23.39 30.80
N GLU A 407 -19.64 23.64 30.47
CA GLU A 407 -20.50 24.57 31.21
C GLU A 407 -21.39 23.72 32.11
N GLY A 408 -20.99 23.62 33.37
CA GLY A 408 -21.72 22.85 34.38
C GLY A 408 -20.91 22.45 35.61
N SER A 409 -19.89 23.22 35.98
CA SER A 409 -19.30 23.13 37.33
C SER A 409 -19.18 24.53 37.92
N GLY A 410 -20.28 25.00 38.52
CA GLY A 410 -20.30 26.22 39.32
C GLY A 410 -21.65 26.91 39.34
N GLN A 411 -22.27 26.93 40.53
CA GLN A 411 -23.50 27.65 40.94
C GLN A 411 -24.80 26.93 40.53
N GLU A 412 -25.66 26.44 41.43
CA GLU A 412 -25.95 26.76 42.84
C GLU A 412 -25.88 25.56 43.79
#